data_AF-A0A2T8HVE6-F1
#
_entry.id   AF-A0A2T8HVE6-F1
#
_cell.length_a   1.000
_cell.length_b   1.000
_cell.length_c   1.000
_cell.angle_alpha   90.00
_cell.angle_beta   90.00
_cell.angle_gamma   90.00
#
_symmetry.space_group_name_H-M   'P 1'
#
loop_
_entity.id
_entity.type
_entity.pdbx_description
1 polymer ?
#
loop_
_entity_poly.entity_id
_entity_poly.type
_entity_poly.pdbx_seq_one_letter_code
_entity_poly.pdbx_strand_id
1 'polypeptide(L)'
;MLAQSAFAALWLLIFSTPIALFVAWSDLREMRIPNLAVLALMLVYAVVGALTLPLADFGWSWLHFIVVLVVGFALSLTGGFGAGDAKFAAAMAPFVALGDLRLFLVLFSAVVIAAFVAHRIFRAIPAMRRATPDWASWERKEFPFGLALGPALIFYLGLACLYGS
;
A
#
# COMPACT_ATOMS: atom_id res chain seq x y z
N MET A 1 13.52 13.09 13.04
CA MET A 1 13.61 12.99 11.57
C MET A 1 13.42 11.55 11.18
N LEU A 2 12.74 11.30 10.07
CA LEU A 2 12.54 9.97 9.51
C LEU A 2 13.81 9.52 8.77
N ALA A 3 14.08 8.22 8.78
CA ALA A 3 15.25 7.63 8.13
C ALA A 3 15.15 7.69 6.60
N GLN A 4 13.93 7.68 6.07
CA GLN A 4 13.70 7.89 4.64
C GLN A 4 14.05 9.33 4.23
N SER A 5 14.87 9.48 3.19
CA SER A 5 15.22 10.80 2.67
C SER A 5 14.00 11.55 2.12
N ALA A 6 13.87 12.83 2.46
CA ALA A 6 12.77 13.67 1.98
C ALA A 6 12.74 13.80 0.45
N PHE A 7 13.93 13.93 -0.17
CA PHE A 7 14.06 14.01 -1.63
C PHE A 7 13.59 12.72 -2.32
N ALA A 8 14.04 11.56 -1.83
CA ALA A 8 13.60 10.27 -2.37
C ALA A 8 12.09 10.05 -2.12
N ALA A 9 11.60 10.40 -0.93
CA ALA A 9 10.19 10.26 -0.57
C ALA A 9 9.27 11.06 -1.50
N LEU A 10 9.64 12.28 -1.89
CA LEU A 10 8.87 13.10 -2.82
C LEU A 10 8.66 12.40 -4.17
N TRP A 11 9.73 11.90 -4.78
CA TRP A 11 9.65 11.25 -6.09
C TRP A 11 8.94 9.91 -6.02
N LEU A 12 9.24 9.11 -4.99
CA LEU A 12 8.52 7.86 -4.74
C LEU A 12 7.03 8.12 -4.56
N LEU A 13 6.64 9.17 -3.81
CA LEU A 13 5.25 9.56 -3.60
C LEU A 13 4.56 9.93 -4.91
N ILE A 14 5.18 10.78 -5.74
CA ILE A 14 4.58 11.24 -7.00
C ILE A 14 4.27 10.05 -7.91
N PHE A 15 5.21 9.12 -8.07
CA PHE A 15 5.04 8.00 -9.00
C PHE A 15 4.22 6.83 -8.41
N SER A 16 4.26 6.60 -7.10
CA SER A 16 3.48 5.54 -6.47
C SER A 16 2.02 5.92 -6.24
N THR A 17 1.71 7.21 -6.06
CA THR A 17 0.35 7.68 -5.73
C THR A 17 -0.71 7.26 -6.76
N PRO A 18 -0.52 7.47 -8.08
CA PRO A 18 -1.51 7.03 -9.06
C PRO A 18 -1.78 5.52 -9.01
N ILE A 19 -0.74 4.72 -8.78
CA ILE A 19 -0.84 3.26 -8.67
C ILE A 19 -1.59 2.87 -7.40
N ALA A 20 -1.25 3.48 -6.26
CA ALA A 20 -1.91 3.24 -4.98
C ALA A 20 -3.40 3.60 -5.01
N LEU A 21 -3.76 4.73 -5.65
CA LEU A 21 -5.15 5.13 -5.84
C LEU A 21 -5.89 4.19 -6.79
N PHE A 22 -5.25 3.76 -7.89
CA PHE A 22 -5.82 2.78 -8.80
C PHE A 22 -6.06 1.43 -8.11
N VAL A 23 -5.14 0.99 -7.25
CA VAL A 23 -5.31 -0.24 -6.46
C VAL A 23 -6.46 -0.12 -5.48
N ALA A 24 -6.56 0.99 -4.75
CA ALA A 24 -7.69 1.23 -3.86
C ALA A 24 -9.04 1.21 -4.61
N TRP A 25 -9.11 1.85 -5.78
CA TRP A 25 -10.30 1.86 -6.62
C TRP A 25 -10.64 0.47 -7.20
N SER A 26 -9.65 -0.23 -7.76
CA SER A 26 -9.82 -1.58 -8.33
C SER A 26 -10.29 -2.56 -7.26
N ASP A 27 -9.77 -2.45 -6.04
CA ASP A 27 -10.13 -3.35 -4.95
C ASP A 27 -11.51 -3.04 -4.36
N LEU A 28 -11.92 -1.76 -4.34
CA LEU A 28 -13.30 -1.39 -4.02
C LEU A 28 -14.31 -1.92 -5.06
N ARG A 29 -13.96 -1.79 -6.35
CA ARG A 29 -14.87 -2.11 -7.45
C ARG A 29 -14.93 -3.61 -7.75
N GLU A 30 -13.78 -4.26 -7.88
CA GLU A 30 -13.66 -5.63 -8.37
C GLU A 30 -13.19 -6.61 -7.27
N MET A 31 -12.79 -6.11 -6.10
CA MET A 31 -12.13 -6.89 -5.04
C MET A 31 -10.93 -7.68 -5.55
N ARG A 32 -10.18 -7.03 -6.44
CA ARG A 32 -9.02 -7.59 -7.11
C ARG A 32 -7.96 -6.52 -7.26
N ILE A 33 -6.78 -6.83 -6.75
CA ILE A 33 -5.56 -6.09 -7.06
C ILE A 33 -4.91 -6.70 -8.31
N PRO A 34 -4.82 -5.97 -9.43
CA PRO A 34 -4.24 -6.49 -10.66
C PRO A 34 -2.72 -6.65 -10.51
N ASN A 35 -2.17 -7.78 -10.99
CA ASN A 35 -0.72 -8.04 -10.97
C ASN A 35 0.07 -6.92 -11.66
N LEU A 36 -0.51 -6.28 -12.69
CA LEU A 36 0.14 -5.16 -13.38
C LEU A 36 0.39 -3.98 -12.44
N ALA A 37 -0.51 -3.70 -11.49
CA ALA A 37 -0.30 -2.62 -10.52
C ALA A 37 0.81 -2.97 -9.52
N VAL A 38 0.92 -4.25 -9.12
CA VAL A 38 2.03 -4.75 -8.28
C VAL A 38 3.36 -4.58 -9.02
N LEU A 39 3.42 -5.03 -10.27
CA LEU A 39 4.63 -4.89 -11.11
C LEU A 39 4.97 -3.42 -11.37
N ALA A 40 3.98 -2.57 -11.62
CA ALA A 40 4.18 -1.14 -11.79
C ALA A 40 4.78 -0.50 -10.52
N LEU A 41 4.27 -0.86 -9.34
CA LEU A 41 4.80 -0.35 -8.08
C LEU A 41 6.26 -0.80 -7.85
N MET A 42 6.57 -2.06 -8.15
CA MET A 42 7.96 -2.55 -8.09
C MET A 42 8.86 -1.82 -9.08
N LEU A 43 8.37 -1.55 -10.31
CA LEU A 43 9.12 -0.81 -11.31
C LEU A 43 9.38 0.64 -10.87
N VAL A 44 8.40 1.29 -10.24
CA VAL A 44 8.60 2.62 -9.63
C VAL A 44 9.73 2.56 -8.62
N TYR A 45 9.73 1.59 -7.70
CA TYR A 45 10.82 1.46 -6.74
C TYR A 45 12.17 1.19 -7.43
N ALA A 46 12.20 0.28 -8.41
CA ALA A 46 13.42 -0.09 -9.12
C ALA A 46 14.07 1.10 -9.83
N VAL A 47 13.27 1.94 -10.49
CA VAL A 47 13.78 3.08 -11.26
C VAL A 47 14.00 4.28 -10.35
N VAL A 48 12.97 4.70 -9.62
CA VAL A 48 13.02 5.93 -8.81
C VAL A 48 13.92 5.72 -7.59
N GLY A 49 13.84 4.56 -6.93
CA GLY A 49 14.73 4.22 -5.82
C GLY A 49 16.19 4.21 -6.24
N ALA A 50 16.53 3.60 -7.38
CA ALA A 50 17.90 3.59 -7.89
C ALA A 50 18.44 5.00 -8.22
N LEU A 51 17.56 5.93 -8.62
CA LEU A 51 17.93 7.31 -8.94
C LEU A 51 18.00 8.25 -7.73
N THR A 52 17.36 7.89 -6.61
CA THR A 52 17.15 8.81 -5.47
C THR A 52 17.73 8.32 -4.14
N LEU A 53 17.98 7.02 -3.97
CA LEU A 53 18.49 6.43 -2.74
C LEU A 53 19.98 6.07 -2.84
N PRO A 54 20.71 6.08 -1.71
CA PRO A 54 22.02 5.44 -1.64
C PRO A 54 21.94 3.97 -2.07
N LEU A 55 22.94 3.50 -2.81
CA LEU A 55 22.94 2.15 -3.40
C LEU A 55 22.76 1.04 -2.35
N ALA A 56 23.33 1.23 -1.16
CA ALA A 56 23.19 0.29 -0.05
C ALA A 56 21.73 0.17 0.41
N ASP A 57 21.07 1.30 0.68
CA ASP A 57 19.67 1.33 1.15
C ASP A 57 18.72 0.78 0.09
N PHE A 58 18.93 1.15 -1.17
CA PHE A 58 18.19 0.62 -2.32
C PHE A 58 18.32 -0.91 -2.41
N GLY A 59 19.54 -1.44 -2.32
CA GLY A 59 19.82 -2.87 -2.39
C GLY A 59 19.17 -3.66 -1.26
N TRP A 60 19.32 -3.20 -0.01
CA TRP A 60 18.75 -3.87 1.16
C TRP A 60 17.22 -3.85 1.18
N SER A 61 16.59 -2.81 0.63
CA SER A 61 15.14 -2.69 0.60
C SER A 61 14.45 -3.78 -0.25
N TRP A 62 15.15 -4.36 -1.23
CA TRP A 62 14.63 -5.54 -1.94
C TRP A 62 14.52 -6.78 -1.07
N LEU A 63 15.30 -6.88 0.01
CA LEU A 63 15.11 -7.93 1.00
C LEU A 63 13.78 -7.75 1.74
N HIS A 64 13.33 -6.51 1.98
CA HIS A 64 12.01 -6.25 2.57
C HIS A 64 10.89 -6.83 1.69
N PHE A 65 10.99 -6.67 0.36
CA PHE A 65 10.06 -7.30 -0.58
C PHE A 65 10.01 -8.82 -0.40
N ILE A 66 11.18 -9.49 -0.36
CA ILE A 66 11.25 -10.95 -0.22
C ILE A 66 10.63 -11.40 1.12
N VAL A 67 11.02 -10.75 2.22
CA VAL A 67 10.52 -11.09 3.56
C VAL A 67 9.01 -10.93 3.64
N VAL A 68 8.48 -9.78 3.20
CA VAL A 68 7.04 -9.50 3.25
C VAL A 68 6.27 -10.40 2.27
N LEU A 69 6.85 -10.77 1.13
CA LEU A 69 6.22 -11.72 0.21
C LEU A 69 6.09 -13.11 0.84
N VAL A 70 7.14 -13.62 1.48
CA VAL A 70 7.13 -14.93 2.15
C VAL A 70 6.11 -14.94 3.29
N VAL A 71 6.13 -13.91 4.14
CA VAL A 71 5.19 -13.78 5.27
C VAL A 71 3.75 -13.64 4.75
N GLY A 72 3.52 -12.74 3.79
CA GLY A 72 2.21 -12.52 3.19
C GLY A 72 1.67 -13.76 2.47
N PHE A 73 2.54 -14.51 1.79
CA PHE A 73 2.16 -15.79 1.17
C PHE A 73 1.73 -16.80 2.24
N ALA A 74 2.52 -16.99 3.29
CA ALA A 74 2.16 -17.89 4.40
C ALA A 74 0.83 -17.50 5.06
N LEU A 75 0.59 -16.20 5.28
CA LEU A 75 -0.68 -15.69 5.80
C LEU A 75 -1.84 -15.96 4.83
N SER A 76 -1.63 -15.85 3.52
CA SER A 76 -2.69 -16.11 2.54
C SER A 76 -3.15 -17.57 2.50
N LEU A 77 -2.29 -18.51 2.91
CA LEU A 77 -2.67 -19.92 3.08
C LEU A 77 -3.68 -20.15 4.22
N THR A 78 -3.80 -19.20 5.16
CA THR A 78 -4.76 -19.30 6.27
C THR A 78 -6.19 -18.90 5.88
N GLY A 79 -6.38 -18.35 4.68
CA GLY A 79 -7.70 -17.93 4.15
C GLY A 79 -8.21 -16.57 4.63
N GLY A 80 -7.55 -15.95 5.62
CA GLY A 80 -7.94 -14.63 6.15
C GLY A 80 -7.39 -13.42 5.38
N PHE A 81 -6.36 -13.62 4.55
CA PHE A 81 -5.63 -12.54 3.87
C PHE A 81 -5.48 -12.85 2.37
N GLY A 82 -5.86 -11.91 1.50
CA GLY A 82 -5.88 -12.14 0.06
C GLY A 82 -4.48 -12.29 -0.52
N ALA A 83 -4.30 -13.25 -1.45
CA ALA A 83 -3.02 -13.40 -2.16
C ALA A 83 -2.64 -12.15 -2.99
N GLY A 84 -3.63 -11.37 -3.44
CA GLY A 84 -3.39 -10.07 -4.09
C GLY A 84 -2.84 -9.03 -3.11
N ASP A 85 -3.45 -8.93 -1.93
CA ASP A 85 -3.03 -8.02 -0.85
C ASP A 85 -1.61 -8.33 -0.40
N ALA A 86 -1.26 -9.61 -0.26
CA ALA A 86 0.08 -10.06 0.06
C ALA A 86 1.12 -9.61 -0.96
N LYS A 87 0.83 -9.74 -2.25
CA LYS A 87 1.74 -9.31 -3.32
C LYS A 87 1.91 -7.80 -3.33
N PHE A 88 0.83 -7.04 -3.13
CA PHE A 88 0.91 -5.59 -3.10
C PHE A 88 1.63 -5.07 -1.85
N ALA A 89 1.36 -5.66 -0.68
CA ALA A 89 2.08 -5.36 0.56
C ALA A 89 3.58 -5.65 0.41
N ALA A 90 3.94 -6.76 -0.25
CA ALA A 90 5.34 -7.06 -0.56
C ALA A 90 5.96 -6.00 -1.49
N ALA A 91 5.29 -5.61 -2.57
CA ALA A 91 5.77 -4.58 -3.49
C ALA A 91 5.89 -3.19 -2.85
N MET A 92 5.07 -2.91 -1.83
CA MET A 92 5.13 -1.70 -1.03
C MET A 92 6.29 -1.70 -0.01
N ALA A 93 6.74 -2.88 0.45
CA ALA A 93 7.71 -3.00 1.53
C ALA A 93 9.07 -2.28 1.28
N PRO A 94 9.65 -2.29 0.06
CA PRO A 94 10.89 -1.56 -0.22
C PRO A 94 10.79 -0.04 -0.04
N PHE A 95 9.58 0.53 -0.11
CA PHE A 95 9.37 1.97 0.05
C PHE A 95 9.52 2.43 1.50
N VAL A 96 9.50 1.50 2.47
CA VAL A 96 9.58 1.81 3.90
C VAL A 96 11.01 1.61 4.38
N ALA A 97 11.65 2.71 4.81
CA ALA A 97 12.96 2.65 5.42
C ALA A 97 12.89 1.85 6.73
N LEU A 98 13.86 0.96 6.95
CA LEU A 98 13.87 0.06 8.12
C LEU A 98 13.86 0.85 9.44
N GLY A 99 14.52 2.01 9.48
CA GLY A 99 14.53 2.91 10.65
C GLY A 99 13.15 3.46 11.02
N ASP A 100 12.22 3.52 10.06
CA ASP A 100 10.87 4.05 10.26
C ASP A 100 9.82 2.95 10.50
N LEU A 101 10.24 1.67 10.55
CA LEU A 101 9.32 0.53 10.60
C LEU A 101 8.29 0.63 11.73
N ARG A 102 8.70 1.08 12.92
CA ARG A 102 7.77 1.25 14.06
C ARG A 102 6.68 2.27 13.76
N LEU A 103 7.05 3.42 13.18
CA LEU A 103 6.09 4.44 12.78
C LEU A 103 5.16 3.88 11.70
N PHE A 104 5.72 3.22 10.69
CA PHE A 104 4.95 2.64 9.60
C PHE A 104 3.92 1.63 10.11
N LEU A 105 4.29 0.73 11.04
CA LEU A 105 3.35 -0.26 11.59
C LEU A 105 2.21 0.39 12.39
N VAL A 106 2.49 1.44 13.17
CA VAL A 106 1.47 2.19 13.90
C VAL A 106 0.54 2.93 12.92
N LEU A 107 1.13 3.62 11.93
CA LEU A 107 0.39 4.31 10.88
C LEU A 107 -0.49 3.34 10.10
N PHE A 108 0.07 2.22 9.64
CA PHE A 108 -0.64 1.19 8.89
C PHE A 108 -1.81 0.64 9.69
N SER A 109 -1.62 0.36 10.98
CA SER A 109 -2.70 -0.10 11.87
C SER A 109 -3.83 0.94 11.97
N ALA A 110 -3.48 2.22 12.15
CA ALA A 110 -4.45 3.31 12.20
C ALA A 110 -5.21 3.46 10.86
N VAL A 111 -4.51 3.38 9.74
CA VAL A 111 -5.09 3.46 8.39
C VAL A 111 -6.02 2.28 8.12
N VAL A 112 -5.66 1.05 8.51
CA VAL A 112 -6.53 -0.12 8.38
C VAL A 112 -7.83 0.09 9.14
N ILE A 113 -7.77 0.55 10.40
CA ILE A 113 -8.96 0.83 11.21
C ILE A 113 -9.81 1.93 10.55
N ALA A 114 -9.19 3.04 10.16
CA ALA A 114 -9.89 4.15 9.52
C ALA A 114 -10.55 3.74 8.19
N ALA A 115 -9.83 3.01 7.34
CA ALA A 115 -10.31 2.52 6.05
C ALA A 115 -11.45 1.51 6.24
N PHE A 116 -11.35 0.61 7.22
CA PHE A 116 -12.41 -0.33 7.57
C PHE A 116 -13.67 0.41 8.01
N VAL A 117 -13.56 1.31 9.00
CA VAL A 117 -14.69 2.09 9.51
C VAL A 117 -15.32 2.93 8.39
N ALA A 118 -14.50 3.64 7.61
CA ALA A 118 -14.98 4.41 6.47
C ALA A 118 -15.74 3.52 5.48
N HIS A 119 -15.17 2.40 5.04
CA HIS A 119 -15.83 1.47 4.12
C HIS A 119 -17.19 1.00 4.65
N ARG A 120 -17.28 0.62 5.93
CA ARG A 120 -18.54 0.17 6.54
C ARG A 120 -19.58 1.28 6.63
N ILE A 121 -19.16 2.51 6.93
CA ILE A 121 -20.06 3.69 6.92
C ILE A 121 -20.57 3.95 5.50
N PHE A 122 -19.67 4.05 4.51
CA PHE A 122 -20.05 4.32 3.13
C PHE A 122 -20.95 3.22 2.54
N ARG A 123 -20.70 1.95 2.90
CA ARG A 123 -21.55 0.81 2.53
C ARG A 123 -22.96 0.93 3.12
N ALA A 124 -23.13 1.53 4.29
CA ALA A 124 -24.44 1.72 4.91
C ALA A 124 -25.26 2.86 4.29
N ILE A 125 -24.64 3.75 3.50
CA ILE A 125 -25.28 4.91 2.88
C ILE A 125 -25.91 4.51 1.52
N PRO A 126 -27.24 4.54 1.36
CA PRO A 126 -27.90 4.12 0.11
C PRO A 126 -27.52 4.99 -1.10
N ALA A 127 -27.23 6.27 -0.89
CA ALA A 127 -26.78 7.16 -1.95
C ALA A 127 -25.43 6.71 -2.55
N MET A 128 -24.48 6.26 -1.72
CA MET A 128 -23.18 5.80 -2.19
C MET A 128 -23.29 4.51 -3.01
N ARG A 129 -24.08 3.54 -2.53
CA ARG A 129 -24.35 2.30 -3.27
C ARG A 129 -25.04 2.55 -4.61
N ARG A 130 -25.97 3.51 -4.67
CA ARG A 130 -26.60 3.92 -5.93
C ARG A 130 -25.65 4.60 -6.90
N ALA A 131 -24.69 5.37 -6.40
CA ALA A 131 -23.67 6.02 -7.21
C ALA A 131 -22.59 5.05 -7.74
N THR A 132 -22.41 3.91 -7.06
CA THR A 132 -21.39 2.89 -7.38
C THR A 132 -22.01 1.48 -7.38
N PRO A 133 -23.02 1.23 -8.25
CA PRO A 133 -23.80 -0.01 -8.19
C PRO A 133 -23.02 -1.24 -8.62
N ASP A 134 -21.92 -1.06 -9.36
CA ASP A 134 -21.06 -2.12 -9.89
C ASP A 134 -19.93 -2.53 -8.93
N TRP A 135 -19.85 -1.94 -7.74
CA TRP A 135 -18.78 -2.23 -6.79
C TRP A 135 -19.05 -3.49 -5.97
N ALA A 136 -18.21 -4.52 -6.18
CA ALA A 136 -18.29 -5.80 -5.51
C ALA A 136 -18.11 -5.72 -3.98
N SER A 137 -17.36 -4.73 -3.49
CA SER A 137 -17.10 -4.58 -2.05
C SER A 137 -18.35 -4.25 -1.22
N TRP A 138 -19.45 -3.81 -1.86
CA TRP A 138 -20.73 -3.59 -1.18
C TRP A 138 -21.51 -4.85 -0.87
N GLU A 139 -21.23 -5.96 -1.55
CA GLU A 139 -21.95 -7.22 -1.37
C GLU A 139 -21.13 -8.24 -0.58
N ARG A 140 -19.81 -8.22 -0.77
CA ARG A 140 -18.87 -9.16 -0.14
C ARG A 140 -18.68 -8.91 1.35
N LYS A 141 -18.28 -9.95 2.10
CA LYS A 141 -18.03 -9.87 3.55
C LYS A 141 -16.60 -9.37 3.82
N GLU A 142 -15.70 -9.77 2.95
CA GLU A 142 -14.29 -9.44 2.92
C GLU A 142 -14.07 -7.92 2.88
N PHE A 143 -12.94 -7.47 3.42
CA PHE A 143 -12.54 -6.07 3.40
C PHE A 143 -11.57 -5.83 2.24
N PRO A 144 -11.78 -4.82 1.38
CA PRO A 144 -10.84 -4.48 0.32
C PRO A 144 -9.58 -3.83 0.89
N PHE A 145 -8.54 -4.63 1.13
CA PHE A 145 -7.29 -4.17 1.76
C PHE A 145 -6.51 -3.16 0.93
N GLY A 146 -6.73 -3.08 -0.39
CA GLY A 146 -6.22 -2.02 -1.25
C GLY A 146 -6.61 -0.63 -0.76
N LEU A 147 -7.78 -0.48 -0.12
CA LEU A 147 -8.23 0.77 0.51
C LEU A 147 -7.35 1.19 1.70
N ALA A 148 -6.64 0.26 2.33
CA ALA A 148 -5.72 0.55 3.43
C ALA A 148 -4.26 0.60 2.96
N LEU A 149 -3.82 -0.36 2.14
CA LEU A 149 -2.44 -0.47 1.67
C LEU A 149 -2.00 0.76 0.86
N GLY A 150 -2.84 1.20 -0.09
CA GLY A 150 -2.54 2.37 -0.92
C GLY A 150 -2.36 3.65 -0.09
N PRO A 151 -3.36 4.06 0.71
CA PRO A 151 -3.25 5.24 1.56
C PRO A 151 -2.13 5.16 2.61
N ALA A 152 -1.84 3.98 3.18
CA ALA A 152 -0.73 3.83 4.12
C ALA A 152 0.62 4.16 3.48
N LEU A 153 0.85 3.70 2.24
CA LEU A 153 2.04 4.07 1.48
C LEU A 153 2.11 5.59 1.24
N ILE A 154 1.00 6.17 0.77
CA ILE A 154 0.91 7.61 0.47
C ILE A 154 1.18 8.44 1.73
N PHE A 155 0.55 8.11 2.86
CA PHE A 155 0.73 8.84 4.10
C PHE A 155 2.13 8.69 4.67
N TYR A 156 2.72 7.49 4.61
CA TYR A 156 4.09 7.29 5.03
C TYR A 156 5.07 8.13 4.18
N LEU A 157 4.96 8.06 2.86
CA LEU A 157 5.82 8.84 1.96
C LEU A 157 5.57 10.35 2.08
N GLY A 158 4.32 10.76 2.37
CA GLY A 158 3.99 12.16 2.68
C GLY A 158 4.67 12.63 3.97
N LEU A 159 4.65 11.83 5.03
CA LEU A 159 5.37 12.14 6.27
C LEU A 159 6.88 12.16 6.05
N ALA A 160 7.43 11.21 5.29
CA ALA A 160 8.85 11.18 4.93
C ALA A 160 9.26 12.38 4.06
N CYS A 161 8.40 12.85 3.16
CA CYS A 161 8.63 14.05 2.37
C CYS A 161 8.71 15.32 3.25
N LEU A 162 7.94 15.37 4.35
CA LEU A 162 7.89 16.53 5.24
C LEU A 162 8.95 16.49 6.36
N TYR A 163 9.31 15.30 6.84
CA TYR A 163 10.10 15.11 8.06
C TYR A 163 11.31 14.17 7.89
N GLY A 164 11.60 13.75 6.66
CA GLY A 164 12.76 12.92 6.31
C GLY A 164 14.10 13.63 6.46
N SER A 165 15.16 12.84 6.44
CA SER A 165 16.56 13.32 6.43
C SER A 165 16.98 13.95 5.11
#